data_AF-A0AAJ0BXM3-F1
#
_entry.id   AF-A0AAJ0BXM3-F1
#
_cell.length_a   1.000
_cell.length_b   1.000
_cell.length_c   1.000
_cell.angle_alpha   90.00
_cell.angle_beta   90.00
_cell.angle_gamma   90.00
#
_symmetry.space_group_name_H-M   'P 1'
#
loop_
_entity.id
_entity.type
_entity.pdbx_description
1 polymer ?
#
loop_
_entity_poly.entity_id
_entity_poly.type
_entity_poly.pdbx_seq_one_letter_code
_entity_poly.pdbx_strand_id
1 'polypeptide(L)'
;MSSKTRVRNLLVYTDEVGKSYIQLSPDSTRFKVVEAIIDMALSILETPKGRQSLVDVATRFVVARNSAKNPVPHLYKRPMNEMPKCIDEFLDKTRKNFPYTFLTITDGEAIAVKEDWGTDMAQYDP
;
A
#
# COMPACT_ATOMS: atom_id res chain seq x y z
N MET A 1 -2.13 -7.10 -24.92
CA MET A 1 -1.18 -6.07 -24.44
C MET A 1 -1.96 -5.10 -23.57
N SER A 2 -1.88 -5.22 -22.24
CA SER A 2 -2.56 -4.30 -21.34
C SER A 2 -1.77 -3.00 -21.27
N SER A 3 -2.44 -1.87 -21.49
CA SER A 3 -1.90 -0.53 -21.25
C SER A 3 -1.24 -0.49 -19.87
N LYS A 4 -0.01 0.02 -19.79
CA LYS A 4 0.68 0.25 -18.51
C LYS A 4 -0.07 1.36 -17.77
N THR A 5 -1.03 0.96 -16.95
CA THR A 5 -1.83 1.91 -16.18
C THR A 5 -0.96 2.49 -15.08
N ARG A 6 -0.45 3.72 -15.27
CA ARG A 6 0.20 4.47 -14.19
C ARG A 6 -0.70 4.54 -12.95
N VAL A 7 -0.09 4.59 -11.77
CA VAL A 7 -0.83 4.83 -10.53
C VAL A 7 -1.58 6.16 -10.63
N ARG A 8 -2.85 6.19 -10.19
CA ARG A 8 -3.72 7.37 -10.28
C ARG A 8 -3.95 7.95 -8.90
N ASN A 9 -4.16 9.27 -8.86
CA ASN A 9 -4.48 10.02 -7.65
C ASN A 9 -3.42 9.86 -6.54
N LEU A 10 -2.15 9.69 -6.92
CA LEU A 10 -1.05 9.65 -5.95
C LEU A 10 -0.88 11.02 -5.31
N LEU A 11 -0.95 11.05 -3.98
CA LEU A 11 -0.67 12.22 -3.17
C LEU A 11 0.56 11.92 -2.30
N VAL A 12 1.63 12.68 -2.53
CA VAL A 12 2.90 12.53 -1.81
C VAL A 12 3.12 13.74 -0.93
N TYR A 13 3.43 13.53 0.33
CA TYR A 13 3.69 14.56 1.32
C TYR A 13 5.10 14.40 1.89
N THR A 14 5.72 15.49 2.37
CA THR A 14 7.06 15.46 2.98
C THR A 14 7.09 16.28 4.27
N ASP A 15 7.91 15.88 5.24
CA ASP A 15 8.03 16.46 6.58
C ASP A 15 9.18 17.47 6.76
N GLU A 16 9.89 17.84 5.70
CA GLU A 16 11.17 18.59 5.71
C GLU A 16 11.15 19.97 6.42
N VAL A 17 9.99 20.48 6.84
CA VAL A 17 9.86 21.79 7.51
C VAL A 17 9.36 21.65 8.96
N GLY A 18 9.45 20.45 9.54
CA GLY A 18 9.44 20.23 10.98
C GLY A 18 8.11 20.45 11.73
N LYS A 19 7.03 20.95 11.10
CA LYS A 19 5.71 21.05 11.75
C LYS A 19 4.47 20.82 10.86
N SER A 20 4.62 20.54 9.56
CA SER A 20 3.50 20.10 8.73
C SER A 20 3.95 19.35 7.48
N TYR A 21 3.22 18.28 7.14
CA TYR A 21 3.37 17.55 5.90
C TYR A 21 2.96 18.44 4.70
N ILE A 22 3.90 18.76 3.82
CA ILE A 22 3.65 19.55 2.61
C ILE A 22 3.47 18.62 1.43
N GLN A 23 2.38 18.78 0.69
CA GLN A 23 2.16 18.01 -0.53
C GLN A 23 3.16 18.42 -1.61
N LEU A 24 3.86 17.43 -2.18
CA LEU A 24 4.74 17.63 -3.32
C LEU A 24 3.93 17.93 -4.57
N SER A 25 4.39 18.91 -5.36
CA SER A 25 3.85 19.17 -6.69
C SER A 25 4.11 17.97 -7.61
N PRO A 26 3.12 17.52 -8.40
CA PRO A 26 3.30 16.48 -9.41
C PRO A 26 4.42 16.76 -10.43
N ASP A 27 4.74 18.04 -10.64
CA ASP A 27 5.80 18.45 -11.58
C ASP A 27 7.20 18.33 -10.99
N SER A 28 7.32 18.23 -9.66
CA SER A 28 8.61 18.11 -8.98
C SER A 28 9.32 16.80 -9.33
N THR A 29 10.65 16.85 -9.45
CA THR A 29 11.47 15.65 -9.70
C THR A 29 11.25 14.60 -8.61
N ARG A 30 11.13 15.02 -7.35
CA ARG A 30 10.93 14.12 -6.21
C ARG A 30 9.60 13.36 -6.29
N PHE A 31 8.50 14.04 -6.61
CA PHE A 31 7.22 13.36 -6.84
C PHE A 31 7.33 12.33 -7.97
N LYS A 32 7.95 12.69 -9.10
CA LYS A 32 8.11 11.79 -10.26
C LYS A 32 8.93 10.55 -9.93
N VAL A 33 9.96 10.67 -9.08
CA VAL A 33 10.74 9.54 -8.59
C VAL A 33 9.89 8.61 -7.74
N VAL A 34 9.12 9.15 -6.79
CA VAL A 34 8.22 8.37 -5.93
C VAL A 34 7.14 7.67 -6.77
N GLU A 35 6.51 8.39 -7.70
CA GLU A 35 5.54 7.84 -8.64
C GLU A 35 6.12 6.64 -9.41
N ALA A 36 7.33 6.78 -9.95
CA ALA A 36 7.99 5.73 -10.71
C ALA A 36 8.33 4.49 -9.86
N ILE A 37 8.78 4.68 -8.62
CA ILE A 37 9.07 3.57 -7.69
C ILE A 37 7.79 2.81 -7.35
N ILE A 38 6.71 3.52 -7.02
CA ILE A 38 5.41 2.91 -6.71
C ILE A 38 4.85 2.18 -7.94
N ASP A 39 4.92 2.79 -9.12
CA ASP A 39 4.48 2.19 -10.38
C ASP A 39 5.24 0.90 -10.69
N MET A 40 6.56 0.89 -10.48
CA MET A 40 7.40 -0.28 -10.67
C MET A 40 7.06 -1.39 -9.66
N ALA A 41 6.91 -1.04 -8.38
CA ALA A 41 6.56 -1.99 -7.33
C ALA A 41 5.19 -2.66 -7.62
N LEU A 42 4.17 -1.87 -7.97
CA LEU A 42 2.86 -2.39 -8.35
C LEU A 42 2.95 -3.28 -9.58
N SER A 43 3.74 -2.90 -10.58
CA SER A 43 3.94 -3.71 -11.79
C SER A 43 4.54 -5.08 -11.47
N ILE A 44 5.46 -5.17 -10.51
CA ILE A 44 6.03 -6.45 -10.04
C ILE A 44 4.95 -7.29 -9.37
N LEU A 45 4.15 -6.68 -8.48
CA LEU A 45 3.04 -7.34 -7.78
C LEU A 45 1.94 -7.82 -8.74
N GLU A 46 1.74 -7.13 -9.86
CA GLU A 46 0.73 -7.47 -10.86
C GLU A 46 1.13 -8.64 -11.79
N THR A 47 2.40 -9.06 -11.75
CA THR A 47 2.85 -10.27 -12.48
C THR A 47 2.17 -11.53 -11.94
N PRO A 48 2.10 -12.64 -12.72
CA PRO A 48 1.53 -13.89 -12.21
C PRO A 48 2.19 -14.38 -10.91
N LYS A 49 3.52 -14.26 -10.82
CA LYS A 49 4.27 -14.60 -9.60
C LYS A 49 3.97 -13.63 -8.46
N GLY A 50 3.92 -12.32 -8.73
CA GLY A 50 3.57 -11.30 -7.75
C GLY A 50 2.18 -11.51 -7.14
N ARG A 51 1.18 -11.78 -7.98
CA ARG A 51 -0.19 -12.08 -7.55
C ARG A 51 -0.24 -13.32 -6.68
N GLN A 52 0.44 -14.40 -7.08
CA GLN A 52 0.50 -15.61 -6.27
C GLN A 52 1.15 -15.35 -4.91
N SER A 53 2.26 -14.62 -4.86
CA SER A 53 2.90 -14.24 -3.59
C SER A 53 1.96 -13.46 -2.68
N LEU A 54 1.18 -12.52 -3.24
CA LEU A 54 0.17 -11.78 -2.47
C LEU A 54 -0.95 -12.69 -1.95
N VAL A 55 -1.43 -13.63 -2.76
CA VAL A 55 -2.42 -14.64 -2.34
C VAL A 55 -1.88 -15.48 -1.20
N ASP A 56 -0.63 -15.94 -1.28
CA ASP A 56 0.00 -16.77 -0.26
C ASP A 56 0.15 -16.00 1.07
N VAL A 57 0.62 -14.75 1.01
CA VAL A 57 0.76 -13.88 2.18
C VAL A 57 -0.60 -13.58 2.80
N ALA A 58 -1.59 -13.16 2.01
CA ALA A 58 -2.93 -12.87 2.50
C ALA A 58 -3.59 -14.11 3.13
N THR A 59 -3.41 -15.28 2.50
CA THR A 59 -3.89 -16.55 3.02
C THR A 59 -3.29 -16.86 4.38
N ARG A 60 -1.96 -16.70 4.53
CA ARG A 60 -1.26 -16.90 5.81
C ARG A 60 -1.80 -15.97 6.90
N PHE A 61 -2.08 -14.71 6.59
CA PHE A 61 -2.66 -13.77 7.56
C PHE A 61 -4.05 -14.20 8.03
N VAL A 62 -4.94 -14.60 7.11
CA VAL A 62 -6.28 -15.06 7.46
C VAL A 62 -6.22 -16.34 8.31
N VAL A 63 -5.39 -17.30 7.91
CA VAL A 63 -5.20 -18.56 8.65
C VAL A 63 -4.65 -18.30 10.05
N ALA A 64 -3.56 -17.53 10.17
CA ALA A 64 -2.96 -17.21 11.46
C ALA A 64 -3.94 -16.50 12.40
N ARG A 65 -4.73 -15.55 11.86
CA ARG A 65 -5.77 -14.86 12.64
C ARG A 65 -6.86 -15.82 13.12
N ASN A 66 -7.36 -16.69 12.25
CA ASN A 66 -8.38 -17.67 12.60
C ASN A 66 -7.88 -18.65 13.67
N SER A 67 -6.63 -19.09 13.57
CA SER A 67 -5.98 -19.92 14.58
C SER A 67 -5.85 -19.22 15.94
N ALA A 68 -5.57 -17.92 15.94
CA ALA A 68 -5.47 -17.12 17.15
C ALA A 68 -6.83 -16.85 17.84
N LYS A 69 -7.96 -17.25 17.24
CA LYS A 69 -9.33 -17.00 17.75
C LYS A 69 -9.55 -15.55 18.17
N ASN A 70 -9.04 -14.61 17.37
CA ASN A 70 -9.10 -13.19 17.69
C ASN A 70 -10.58 -12.75 17.85
N PRO A 71 -10.97 -12.11 18.97
CA PRO A 71 -12.35 -11.73 19.23
C PRO A 71 -12.87 -10.60 18.32
N VAL A 72 -11.97 -9.88 17.66
CA VAL A 72 -12.33 -8.80 16.74
C VAL A 72 -12.86 -9.37 15.43
N PRO A 73 -13.96 -8.83 14.86
CA PRO A 73 -14.47 -9.27 13.57
C PRO A 73 -13.42 -9.21 12.45
N HIS A 74 -13.40 -10.23 11.59
CA HIS A 74 -12.50 -10.28 10.44
C HIS A 74 -12.95 -9.30 9.34
N LEU A 75 -12.03 -8.51 8.78
CA LEU A 75 -12.31 -7.62 7.64
C LEU A 75 -12.56 -8.42 6.34
N TYR A 76 -11.70 -9.40 6.06
CA TYR A 76 -11.97 -10.43 5.04
C TYR A 76 -13.09 -11.38 5.49
N LYS A 77 -14.15 -11.49 4.68
CA LYS A 77 -15.34 -12.32 4.97
C LYS A 77 -15.65 -13.36 3.88
N ARG A 78 -14.86 -13.38 2.82
CA ARG A 78 -15.09 -14.24 1.64
C ARG A 78 -14.47 -15.63 1.87
N PRO A 79 -14.92 -16.66 1.14
CA PRO A 79 -14.25 -17.96 1.11
C PRO A 79 -12.77 -17.86 0.71
N MET A 80 -11.93 -18.81 1.17
CA MET A 80 -10.48 -18.78 0.89
C MET A 80 -10.15 -19.00 -0.60
N ASN A 81 -10.96 -19.75 -1.33
CA ASN A 81 -10.81 -19.95 -2.78
C ASN A 81 -11.08 -18.67 -3.59
N GLU A 82 -11.69 -17.65 -2.98
CA GLU A 82 -11.90 -16.34 -3.61
C GLU A 82 -10.75 -15.35 -3.36
N MET A 83 -9.72 -15.75 -2.60
CA MET A 83 -8.56 -14.90 -2.30
C MET A 83 -7.89 -14.32 -3.57
N PRO A 84 -7.65 -15.10 -4.65
CA PRO A 84 -7.06 -14.55 -5.87
C PRO A 84 -7.86 -13.39 -6.45
N LYS A 85 -9.19 -13.55 -6.53
CA LYS A 85 -10.08 -12.49 -7.01
C LYS A 85 -10.04 -11.27 -6.10
N CYS A 86 -9.93 -11.47 -4.79
CA CYS A 86 -9.78 -10.37 -3.83
C CYS A 86 -8.45 -9.61 -4.01
N ILE A 87 -7.35 -10.31 -4.32
CA ILE A 87 -6.06 -9.69 -4.64
C ILE A 87 -6.15 -8.90 -5.94
N ASP A 88 -6.85 -9.42 -6.95
CA ASP A 88 -7.07 -8.70 -8.21
C ASP A 88 -7.86 -7.41 -7.99
N GLU A 89 -8.93 -7.47 -7.21
CA GLU A 89 -9.73 -6.31 -6.82
C GLU A 89 -8.92 -5.31 -5.97
N PHE A 90 -8.04 -5.79 -5.09
CA PHE A 90 -7.15 -4.96 -4.29
C PHE A 90 -6.16 -4.19 -5.18
N LEU A 91 -5.46 -4.88 -6.08
CA LEU A 91 -4.49 -4.25 -6.99
C LEU A 91 -5.16 -3.21 -7.88
N ASP A 92 -6.34 -3.50 -8.43
CA ASP A 92 -7.11 -2.54 -9.24
C ASP A 92 -7.53 -1.30 -8.44
N LYS A 93 -7.99 -1.48 -7.19
CA LYS A 93 -8.33 -0.35 -6.30
C LYS A 93 -7.10 0.48 -5.96
N THR A 94 -6.00 -0.16 -5.60
CA THR A 94 -4.73 0.51 -5.26
C THR A 94 -4.19 1.30 -6.46
N ARG A 95 -4.33 0.79 -7.69
CA ARG A 95 -3.99 1.53 -8.92
C ARG A 95 -4.86 2.77 -9.13
N LYS A 96 -6.15 2.68 -8.85
CA LYS A 96 -7.12 3.77 -9.07
C LYS A 96 -7.03 4.86 -8.02
N ASN A 97 -6.73 4.49 -6.79
CA ASN A 97 -6.68 5.39 -5.65
C ASN A 97 -5.63 4.91 -4.66
N PHE A 98 -4.37 5.25 -4.93
CA PHE A 98 -3.27 4.86 -4.05
C PHE A 98 -3.38 5.61 -2.71
N PRO A 99 -3.12 4.95 -1.57
CA PRO A 99 -3.07 5.63 -0.28
C PRO A 99 -2.11 6.81 -0.27
N TYR A 100 -2.31 7.75 0.67
CA TYR A 100 -1.41 8.89 0.81
C TYR A 100 -0.01 8.39 1.17
N THR A 101 1.00 8.93 0.49
CA THR A 101 2.40 8.57 0.71
C THR A 101 3.09 9.69 1.47
N PHE A 102 3.61 9.37 2.65
CA PHE A 102 4.34 10.33 3.48
C PHE A 102 5.83 10.00 3.43
N LEU A 103 6.64 10.99 3.05
CA LEU A 103 8.09 10.91 3.07
C LEU A 103 8.56 11.53 4.37
N THR A 104 9.11 10.70 5.25
CA THR A 104 9.72 11.13 6.50
C THR A 104 11.21 10.80 6.51
N ILE A 105 12.01 11.63 7.18
CA ILE A 105 13.44 11.41 7.36
C ILE A 105 13.62 10.39 8.50
N THR A 106 14.03 9.18 8.16
CA THR A 106 14.38 8.14 9.15
C THR A 106 15.86 7.79 9.06
N ASP A 107 16.53 7.60 10.19
CA ASP A 107 17.89 7.04 10.24
C ASP A 107 17.84 5.53 9.95
N GLY A 108 17.90 5.13 8.67
CA GLY A 108 17.95 3.72 8.23
C GLY A 108 17.17 3.40 6.95
N GLU A 109 17.08 2.10 6.60
CA GLU A 109 16.10 1.64 5.62
C GLU A 109 14.70 1.91 6.16
N ALA A 110 13.81 2.51 5.36
CA ALA A 110 12.46 2.84 5.78
C ALA A 110 11.74 1.60 6.33
N ILE A 111 11.50 1.59 7.64
CA ILE A 111 10.69 0.56 8.30
C ILE A 111 9.25 1.01 8.19
N ALA A 112 8.41 0.21 7.54
CA ALA A 112 6.98 0.45 7.55
C ALA A 112 6.39 -0.21 8.81
N VAL A 113 6.07 0.59 9.82
CA VAL A 113 5.35 0.14 11.02
C VAL A 113 3.86 0.14 10.72
N LYS A 114 3.08 -0.72 11.38
CA LYS A 114 1.66 -0.90 11.06
C LYS A 114 0.86 0.39 11.27
N GLU A 115 1.28 1.23 12.22
CA GLU A 115 0.71 2.56 12.46
C GLU A 115 0.92 3.53 11.28
N ASP A 116 1.95 3.31 10.46
CA ASP A 116 2.26 4.15 9.30
C ASP A 116 1.27 3.96 8.14
N TRP A 117 0.52 2.86 8.18
CA TRP A 117 -0.55 2.55 7.23
C TRP A 117 -1.89 3.06 7.78
N GLY A 118 -1.94 4.36 8.06
CA GLY A 118 -3.15 5.05 8.51
C GLY A 118 -4.04 5.50 7.35
N THR A 119 -5.35 5.39 7.50
CA THR A 119 -6.33 6.12 6.67
C THR A 119 -6.59 7.53 7.19
N ASP A 120 -5.98 7.90 8.32
CA ASP A 120 -6.21 9.14 9.06
C ASP A 120 -4.90 9.61 9.74
N MET A 121 -4.55 10.89 9.57
CA MET A 121 -3.34 11.49 10.12
C MET A 121 -3.33 11.57 11.65
N ALA A 122 -4.49 11.46 12.31
CA ALA A 122 -4.59 11.49 13.77
C ALA A 122 -4.06 10.20 14.45
N GLN A 123 -3.71 9.17 13.68
CA GLN A 123 -3.20 7.89 14.19
C GLN A 123 -1.66 7.81 14.20
N TYR A 124 -0.98 8.85 13.71
CA TYR A 124 0.47 8.94 13.65
C TYR A 124 0.97 9.70 14.89
N ASP A 125 1.41 8.99 15.92
CA ASP A 125 2.09 9.55 17.09
C ASP A 125 3.60 9.27 16.92
N PRO A 126 4.48 10.30 16.82
CA PRO A 126 5.91 10.13 16.62
C PRO A 126 6.65 9.47 17.80
#